data_AF-A0A924R3Y5-F1
#
_entry.id   AF-A0A924R3Y5-F1
#
_cell.length_a   1.000
_cell.length_b   1.000
_cell.length_c   1.000
_cell.angle_alpha   90.00
_cell.angle_beta   90.00
_cell.angle_gamma   90.00
#
_symmetry.space_group_name_H-M   'P 1'
#
loop_
_entity.id
_entity.type
_entity.pdbx_description
1 polymer ?
#
loop_
_entity_poly.entity_id
_entity_poly.type
_entity_poly.pdbx_seq_one_letter_code
_entity_poly.pdbx_strand_id
1 'polypeptide(L)'
;MNKTPLSLKPQDLFVLLTMLAHGGKAPGYIILIFWTGLAPSVLHGVMKRAKAAGLMAVDAEGNYVVLKPQLKEFVLFGARYAFPAQLGGLTRGVPTSYAAAPLNSIIAPSADAVPVWPHGRGEVRGLALTPLHSNVPEVAMRDEKTHAVLSLFDAIRAGQTRERNAARELLEPYFQTSPSA
;
A
#
# COMPACT_ATOMS: atom_id res chain seq x y z
N MET A 1 16.54 -15.99 26.77
CA MET A 1 16.51 -15.41 25.41
C MET A 1 15.34 -14.44 25.33
N ASN A 2 15.59 -13.13 25.23
CA ASN A 2 14.52 -12.15 25.00
C ASN A 2 14.00 -12.32 23.57
N LYS A 3 12.91 -13.08 23.40
CA LYS A 3 12.19 -13.09 22.12
C LYS A 3 11.43 -11.78 22.03
N THR A 4 11.96 -10.82 21.27
CA THR A 4 11.19 -9.63 20.88
C THR A 4 9.91 -10.09 20.17
N PRO A 5 8.73 -9.58 20.56
CA PRO A 5 7.50 -9.93 19.87
C PRO A 5 7.60 -9.56 18.40
N LEU A 6 7.01 -10.39 17.55
CA LEU A 6 6.90 -10.12 16.12
C LEU A 6 6.18 -8.78 15.92
N SER A 7 6.78 -7.87 15.16
CA SER A 7 6.18 -6.59 14.81
C SER A 7 6.18 -6.39 13.30
N LEU A 8 5.03 -6.00 12.76
CA LEU A 8 4.89 -5.63 11.35
C LEU A 8 5.59 -4.29 11.09
N LYS A 9 6.23 -4.18 9.94
CA LYS A 9 6.91 -2.96 9.47
C LYS A 9 6.12 -2.31 8.33
N PRO A 10 6.27 -1.00 8.09
CA PRO A 10 5.64 -0.32 6.95
C PRO A 10 5.89 -1.00 5.59
N GLN A 11 7.11 -1.51 5.37
CA GLN A 11 7.48 -2.30 4.19
C GLN A 11 6.68 -3.60 4.03
N ASP A 12 6.18 -4.19 5.12
CA ASP A 12 5.38 -5.42 5.04
C ASP A 12 4.03 -5.09 4.42
N LEU A 13 3.39 -4.00 4.87
CA LEU A 13 2.14 -3.54 4.29
C LEU A 13 2.33 -3.08 2.84
N PHE A 14 3.43 -2.40 2.51
CA PHE A 14 3.74 -2.03 1.12
C PHE A 14 3.72 -3.25 0.19
N VAL A 15 4.45 -4.32 0.53
CA VAL A 15 4.49 -5.54 -0.29
C VAL A 15 3.11 -6.21 -0.37
N LEU A 16 2.38 -6.29 0.74
CA LEU A 16 1.04 -6.90 0.75
C LEU A 16 0.04 -6.12 -0.12
N LEU A 17 0.08 -4.79 -0.09
CA LEU A 17 -0.75 -3.94 -0.94
C LEU A 17 -0.35 -4.01 -2.41
N THR A 18 0.95 -4.11 -2.71
CA THR A 18 1.44 -4.40 -4.07
C THR A 18 0.94 -5.76 -4.56
N MET A 19 1.05 -6.82 -3.76
CA MET A 19 0.52 -8.14 -4.12
C MET A 19 -1.00 -8.10 -4.32
N LEU A 20 -1.72 -7.41 -3.45
CA LEU A 20 -3.17 -7.22 -3.55
C LEU A 20 -3.56 -6.52 -4.86
N ALA A 21 -2.81 -5.49 -5.27
CA ALA A 21 -3.02 -4.79 -6.54
C ALA A 21 -2.89 -5.70 -7.78
N HIS A 22 -2.14 -6.81 -7.64
CA HIS A 22 -1.91 -7.82 -8.68
C HIS A 22 -2.64 -9.15 -8.42
N GLY A 23 -3.72 -9.13 -7.63
CA GLY A 23 -4.61 -10.28 -7.45
C GLY A 23 -4.34 -11.14 -6.21
N GLY A 24 -3.25 -10.87 -5.48
CA GLY A 24 -2.98 -11.44 -4.15
C GLY A 24 -2.15 -12.72 -4.12
N LYS A 25 -1.93 -13.41 -5.24
CA LYS A 25 -0.98 -14.54 -5.32
C LYS A 25 0.42 -14.00 -5.55
N ALA A 26 1.40 -14.45 -4.76
CA ALA A 26 2.79 -14.05 -4.95
C ALA A 26 3.28 -14.55 -6.32
N PRO A 27 3.88 -13.68 -7.12
CA PRO A 27 4.61 -14.14 -8.29
C PRO A 27 5.95 -14.74 -7.84
N GLY A 28 6.74 -15.24 -8.79
CA GLY A 28 8.14 -15.56 -8.51
C GLY A 28 8.90 -14.34 -7.97
N TYR A 29 9.93 -14.58 -7.14
CA TYR A 29 10.68 -13.52 -6.45
C TYR A 29 11.23 -12.44 -7.39
N ILE A 30 11.64 -12.80 -8.61
CA ILE A 30 12.14 -11.84 -9.61
C ILE A 30 11.08 -10.78 -9.92
N ILE A 31 9.84 -11.19 -10.13
CA ILE A 31 8.72 -10.30 -10.43
C ILE A 31 8.38 -9.47 -9.20
N LEU A 32 8.42 -10.06 -8.00
CA LEU A 32 8.15 -9.33 -6.75
C LEU A 32 9.21 -8.24 -6.48
N ILE A 33 10.48 -8.51 -6.80
CA ILE A 33 11.56 -7.51 -6.77
C ILE A 33 11.27 -6.41 -7.80
N PHE A 34 10.85 -6.77 -9.00
CA PHE A 34 10.46 -5.79 -10.02
C PHE A 34 9.27 -4.91 -9.56
N TRP A 35 8.24 -5.48 -8.95
CA TRP A 35 7.09 -4.70 -8.45
C TRP A 35 7.43 -3.78 -7.28
N THR A 36 8.39 -4.16 -6.42
CA THR A 36 8.62 -3.44 -5.15
C THR A 36 9.94 -2.66 -5.09
N GLY A 37 10.90 -3.00 -5.95
CA GLY A 37 12.29 -2.55 -5.89
C GLY A 37 13.05 -3.02 -4.65
N LEU A 38 12.51 -3.99 -3.88
CA LEU A 38 13.10 -4.45 -2.63
C LEU A 38 14.10 -5.58 -2.87
N ALA A 39 15.15 -5.62 -2.06
CA ALA A 39 16.13 -6.70 -2.08
C ALA A 39 15.49 -8.05 -1.68
N PRO A 40 16.03 -9.19 -2.18
CA PRO A 40 15.50 -10.52 -1.85
C PRO A 40 15.44 -10.80 -0.33
N SER A 41 16.45 -10.39 0.44
CA SER A 41 16.49 -10.58 1.89
C SER A 41 15.37 -9.82 2.62
N VAL A 42 15.01 -8.64 2.12
CA VAL A 42 13.90 -7.85 2.64
C VAL A 42 12.57 -8.57 2.38
N LEU A 43 12.35 -9.04 1.15
CA LEU A 43 11.14 -9.76 0.78
C LEU A 43 10.97 -11.06 1.59
N HIS A 44 12.02 -11.85 1.78
CA HIS A 44 11.95 -13.04 2.65
C HIS A 44 11.52 -12.69 4.07
N GLY A 45 12.04 -11.60 4.63
CA GLY A 45 11.65 -11.11 5.95
C GLY A 45 10.18 -10.69 5.99
N VAL A 46 9.70 -10.00 4.94
CA VAL A 46 8.29 -9.62 4.80
C VAL A 46 7.39 -10.84 4.76
N MET A 47 7.70 -11.82 3.90
CA MET A 47 6.90 -13.05 3.75
C MET A 47 6.77 -13.80 5.08
N LYS A 48 7.87 -13.94 5.81
CA LYS A 48 7.89 -14.58 7.12
C LYS A 48 7.03 -13.84 8.15
N ARG A 49 7.14 -12.50 8.23
CA ARG A 49 6.37 -11.68 9.18
C ARG A 49 4.88 -11.69 8.84
N ALA A 50 4.52 -11.50 7.58
CA ALA A 50 3.12 -11.47 7.14
C ALA A 50 2.43 -12.83 7.29
N LYS A 51 3.14 -13.96 7.04
CA LYS A 51 2.62 -15.30 7.35
C LYS A 51 2.41 -15.47 8.86
N ALA A 52 3.39 -15.11 9.67
CA ALA A 52 3.28 -15.23 11.13
C ALA A 52 2.20 -14.32 11.74
N ALA A 53 1.87 -13.21 11.07
CA ALA A 53 0.77 -12.31 11.44
C ALA A 53 -0.61 -12.75 10.91
N GLY A 54 -0.70 -13.86 10.15
CA GLY A 54 -1.97 -14.33 9.58
C GLY A 54 -2.50 -13.50 8.41
N LEU A 55 -1.65 -12.68 7.76
CA LEU A 55 -2.01 -11.88 6.59
C LEU A 55 -1.70 -12.59 5.26
N MET A 56 -0.93 -13.67 5.31
CA MET A 56 -0.65 -14.56 4.18
C MET A 56 -0.65 -16.01 4.61
N ALA A 57 -0.92 -16.88 3.64
CA ALA A 57 -0.72 -18.32 3.74
C ALA A 57 0.20 -18.81 2.62
N VAL A 58 0.47 -20.11 2.62
CA VAL A 58 1.08 -20.82 1.50
C VAL A 58 0.00 -21.71 0.91
N ASP A 59 -0.24 -21.64 -0.40
CA ASP A 59 -1.22 -22.48 -1.10
C ASP A 59 -0.72 -23.92 -1.29
N ALA A 60 -1.56 -24.77 -1.89
CA ALA A 60 -1.23 -26.18 -2.13
C ALA A 60 -0.01 -26.36 -3.06
N GLU A 61 0.26 -25.39 -3.93
CA GLU A 61 1.42 -25.38 -4.83
C GLU A 61 2.68 -24.78 -4.19
N GLY A 62 2.63 -24.41 -2.89
CA GLY A 62 3.78 -23.88 -2.18
C GLY A 62 4.02 -22.37 -2.40
N ASN A 63 3.09 -21.65 -3.01
CA ASN A 63 3.21 -20.22 -3.26
C ASN A 63 2.59 -19.40 -2.13
N TYR A 64 3.18 -18.26 -1.81
CA TYR A 64 2.57 -17.33 -0.87
C TYR A 64 1.31 -16.69 -1.47
N VAL A 65 0.26 -16.60 -0.68
CA VAL A 65 -1.01 -15.97 -1.07
C VAL A 65 -1.47 -15.01 0.03
N VAL A 66 -1.91 -13.82 -0.36
CA VAL A 66 -2.58 -12.86 0.52
C VAL A 66 -3.90 -13.45 0.98
N LEU A 67 -4.09 -13.48 2.29
CA LEU A 67 -5.37 -13.80 2.89
C LEU A 67 -6.25 -12.55 2.84
N LYS A 68 -6.96 -12.38 1.71
CA LYS A 68 -7.70 -11.14 1.40
C LYS A 68 -8.68 -10.70 2.50
N PRO A 69 -9.49 -11.58 3.14
CA PRO A 69 -10.37 -11.16 4.23
C PRO A 69 -9.62 -10.57 5.43
N GLN A 70 -8.52 -11.21 5.84
CA GLN A 70 -7.69 -10.79 6.97
C GLN A 70 -6.92 -9.50 6.65
N LEU A 71 -6.40 -9.39 5.42
CA LEU A 71 -5.76 -8.17 4.97
C LEU A 71 -6.78 -7.02 4.89
N LYS A 72 -8.01 -7.28 4.44
CA LYS A 72 -9.09 -6.29 4.41
C LYS A 72 -9.38 -5.76 5.81
N GLU A 73 -9.64 -6.65 6.77
CA GLU A 73 -9.87 -6.26 8.17
C GLU A 73 -8.72 -5.37 8.68
N PHE A 74 -7.48 -5.81 8.47
CA PHE A 74 -6.32 -5.06 8.91
C PHE A 74 -6.20 -3.70 8.21
N VAL A 75 -6.30 -3.63 6.89
CA VAL A 75 -6.16 -2.40 6.09
C VAL A 75 -7.23 -1.37 6.47
N LEU A 76 -8.48 -1.81 6.62
CA LEU A 76 -9.61 -0.90 6.85
C LEU A 76 -9.71 -0.39 8.29
N PHE A 77 -9.23 -1.17 9.27
CA PHE A 77 -9.47 -0.88 10.69
C PHE A 77 -8.20 -0.78 11.55
N GLY A 78 -7.11 -1.48 11.22
CA GLY A 78 -5.90 -1.52 12.04
C GLY A 78 -4.72 -0.73 11.47
N ALA A 79 -4.49 -0.81 10.16
CA ALA A 79 -3.27 -0.38 9.50
C ALA A 79 -3.00 1.12 9.63
N ARG A 80 -4.04 1.96 9.69
CA ARG A 80 -3.89 3.41 9.93
C ARG A 80 -3.30 3.75 11.30
N TYR A 81 -3.46 2.87 12.28
CA TYR A 81 -2.92 3.05 13.64
C TYR A 81 -1.55 2.40 13.77
N ALA A 82 -1.33 1.26 13.10
CA ALA A 82 -0.02 0.62 13.02
C ALA A 82 0.99 1.45 12.21
N PHE A 83 0.53 2.16 11.18
CA PHE A 83 1.35 2.96 10.27
C PHE A 83 0.73 4.36 10.09
N PRO A 84 0.76 5.20 11.14
CA PRO A 84 0.14 6.52 11.10
C PRO A 84 0.73 7.39 9.99
N ALA A 85 -0.11 8.21 9.37
CA ALA A 85 0.34 9.20 8.40
C ALA A 85 1.26 10.22 9.07
N GLN A 86 2.40 10.49 8.43
CA GLN A 86 3.31 11.56 8.84
C GLN A 86 3.31 12.60 7.73
N LEU A 87 2.84 13.80 8.07
CA LEU A 87 2.80 14.94 7.17
C LEU A 87 4.05 15.79 7.37
N GLY A 88 4.58 16.33 6.27
CA GLY A 88 5.68 17.28 6.26
C GLY A 88 5.27 18.59 5.59
N GLY A 89 6.26 19.44 5.30
CA GLY A 89 6.03 20.72 4.62
C GLY A 89 5.69 20.58 3.14
N LEU A 90 5.53 21.73 2.47
CA LEU A 90 5.35 21.78 1.02
C LEU A 90 6.61 21.29 0.30
N THR A 91 6.43 20.39 -0.66
CA THR A 91 7.50 19.82 -1.47
C THR A 91 7.00 19.48 -2.86
N ARG A 92 7.91 19.03 -3.73
CA ARG A 92 7.61 18.42 -5.02
C ARG A 92 7.59 16.90 -4.88
N GLY A 93 6.63 16.24 -5.52
CA GLY A 93 6.46 14.80 -5.34
C GLY A 93 5.46 14.14 -6.27
N VAL A 94 5.24 12.84 -6.04
CA VAL A 94 4.27 12.01 -6.76
C VAL A 94 2.93 12.12 -6.03
N PRO A 95 1.81 12.45 -6.69
CA PRO A 95 0.50 12.52 -6.05
C PRO A 95 0.12 11.22 -5.33
N THR A 96 -0.55 11.35 -4.19
CA THR A 96 -1.10 10.21 -3.42
C THR A 96 -2.44 10.60 -2.80
N SER A 97 -3.07 9.69 -2.05
CA SER A 97 -4.34 9.94 -1.35
C SER A 97 -5.40 10.46 -2.35
N TYR A 98 -6.17 11.48 -1.99
CA TYR A 98 -7.19 12.05 -2.85
C TYR A 98 -6.65 12.75 -4.11
N ALA A 99 -5.34 13.01 -4.18
CA ALA A 99 -4.70 13.67 -5.32
C ALA A 99 -4.34 12.71 -6.46
N ALA A 100 -4.39 11.41 -6.22
CA ALA A 100 -4.08 10.37 -7.20
C ALA A 100 -5.33 9.60 -7.62
N ALA A 101 -5.24 8.95 -8.78
CA ALA A 101 -6.25 8.01 -9.22
C ALA A 101 -6.35 6.82 -8.24
N PRO A 102 -7.55 6.26 -8.03
CA PRO A 102 -8.81 6.64 -8.65
C PRO A 102 -9.55 7.80 -7.94
N LEU A 103 -9.12 8.21 -6.74
CA LEU A 103 -9.86 9.20 -5.94
C LEU A 103 -9.95 10.59 -6.58
N ASN A 104 -8.91 11.03 -7.30
CA ASN A 104 -8.89 12.34 -7.94
C ASN A 104 -9.99 12.56 -8.99
N SER A 105 -10.63 11.48 -9.47
CA SER A 105 -11.77 11.55 -10.40
C SER A 105 -13.12 11.82 -9.72
N ILE A 106 -13.22 11.54 -8.42
CA ILE A 106 -14.46 11.70 -7.63
C ILE A 106 -14.31 12.70 -6.49
N ILE A 107 -13.07 13.11 -6.19
CA ILE A 107 -12.74 14.12 -5.20
C ILE A 107 -12.16 15.32 -5.94
N ALA A 108 -12.96 16.37 -6.02
CA ALA A 108 -12.50 17.65 -6.54
C ALA A 108 -11.33 18.17 -5.68
N PRO A 109 -10.26 18.70 -6.31
CA PRO A 109 -9.21 19.40 -5.59
C PRO A 109 -9.80 20.58 -4.79
N SER A 110 -9.39 20.74 -3.53
CA SER A 110 -9.63 21.99 -2.79
C SER A 110 -8.58 23.04 -3.18
N ALA A 111 -8.70 24.24 -2.63
CA ALA A 111 -7.66 25.27 -2.73
C ALA A 111 -6.38 24.90 -1.95
N ASP A 112 -6.42 23.84 -1.14
CA ASP A 112 -5.30 23.41 -0.31
C ASP A 112 -4.26 22.64 -1.13
N ALA A 113 -3.03 22.62 -0.61
CA ALA A 113 -1.97 21.84 -1.21
C ALA A 113 -2.31 20.34 -1.16
N VAL A 114 -2.29 19.70 -2.33
CA VAL A 114 -2.58 18.27 -2.46
C VAL A 114 -1.49 17.39 -1.82
N PRO A 115 -1.82 16.22 -1.27
CA PRO A 115 -0.83 15.30 -0.72
C PRO A 115 0.06 14.68 -1.80
N VAL A 116 1.36 14.67 -1.55
CA VAL A 116 2.37 14.07 -2.43
C VAL A 116 3.36 13.24 -1.62
N TRP A 117 3.83 12.13 -2.19
CA TRP A 117 5.04 11.50 -1.69
C TRP A 117 6.27 12.30 -2.17
N PRO A 118 7.13 12.79 -1.27
CA PRO A 118 8.33 13.55 -1.66
C PRO A 118 9.21 12.72 -2.60
N HIS A 119 9.48 13.25 -3.79
CA HIS A 119 10.31 12.56 -4.78
C HIS A 119 10.88 13.53 -5.81
N GLY A 120 12.18 13.44 -6.11
CA GLY A 120 12.86 14.38 -7.01
C GLY A 120 12.34 14.37 -8.45
N ARG A 121 11.76 13.25 -8.90
CA ARG A 121 11.13 13.11 -10.23
C ARG A 121 9.64 13.40 -10.25
N GLY A 122 8.98 13.54 -9.09
CA GLY A 122 7.55 13.85 -9.05
C GLY A 122 7.31 15.26 -9.59
N GLU A 123 6.16 15.58 -10.18
CA GLU A 123 5.95 16.87 -10.86
C GLU A 123 4.99 17.81 -10.13
N VAL A 124 4.30 17.29 -9.10
CA VAL A 124 3.26 18.03 -8.38
C VAL A 124 3.83 18.64 -7.12
N ARG A 125 3.55 19.94 -6.90
CA ARG A 125 3.85 20.62 -5.64
C ARG A 125 2.69 20.40 -4.68
N GLY A 126 3.00 19.93 -3.48
CA GLY A 126 1.98 19.51 -2.53
C GLY A 126 2.49 19.35 -1.11
N LEU A 127 1.60 18.98 -0.19
CA LEU A 127 1.95 18.66 1.19
C LEU A 127 2.63 17.29 1.24
N ALA A 128 3.83 17.23 1.83
CA ALA A 128 4.55 15.97 1.96
C ALA A 128 3.78 14.98 2.83
N LEU A 129 3.63 13.76 2.33
CA LEU A 129 3.14 12.61 3.09
C LEU A 129 4.20 11.53 3.04
N THR A 130 4.70 11.07 4.19
CA THR A 130 5.77 10.06 4.24
C THR A 130 5.25 8.72 3.71
N PRO A 131 5.85 8.14 2.66
CA PRO A 131 5.40 6.87 2.10
C PRO A 131 5.64 5.70 3.07
N LEU A 132 4.94 4.58 2.86
CA LEU A 132 5.17 3.33 3.61
C LEU A 132 6.60 2.79 3.43
N HIS A 133 7.26 3.10 2.32
CA HIS A 133 8.65 2.77 2.07
C HIS A 133 9.26 3.78 1.09
N SER A 134 10.57 4.01 1.14
CA SER A 134 11.26 4.95 0.25
C SER A 134 11.09 4.63 -1.24
N ASN A 135 10.83 3.37 -1.58
CA ASN A 135 10.62 2.91 -2.95
C ASN A 135 9.20 3.16 -3.49
N VAL A 136 8.23 3.47 -2.63
CA VAL A 136 6.83 3.64 -3.04
C VAL A 136 6.68 4.67 -4.18
N PRO A 137 7.29 5.87 -4.14
CA PRO A 137 7.08 6.86 -5.19
C PRO A 137 7.66 6.39 -6.53
N GLU A 138 8.81 5.73 -6.49
CA GLU A 138 9.48 5.18 -7.66
C GLU A 138 8.65 4.06 -8.31
N VAL A 139 8.09 3.17 -7.49
CA VAL A 139 7.20 2.09 -7.94
C VAL A 139 5.89 2.63 -8.49
N ALA A 140 5.28 3.61 -7.82
CA ALA A 140 4.02 4.20 -8.23
C ALA A 140 4.10 4.82 -9.63
N MET A 141 5.22 5.46 -9.98
CA MET A 141 5.41 6.05 -11.32
C MET A 141 5.49 5.02 -12.46
N ARG A 142 5.72 3.73 -12.17
CA ARG A 142 5.83 2.67 -13.20
C ARG A 142 4.75 1.60 -13.13
N ASP A 143 3.96 1.57 -12.06
CA ASP A 143 2.92 0.58 -11.82
C ASP A 143 1.66 1.26 -11.27
N GLU A 144 0.76 1.58 -12.19
CA GLU A 144 -0.50 2.27 -11.90
C GLU A 144 -1.40 1.49 -10.94
N LYS A 145 -1.37 0.15 -10.98
CA LYS A 145 -2.19 -0.68 -10.07
C LYS A 145 -1.70 -0.54 -8.65
N THR A 146 -0.38 -0.63 -8.45
CA THR A 146 0.24 -0.42 -7.14
C THR A 146 0.05 1.03 -6.66
N HIS A 147 0.20 2.01 -7.56
CA HIS A 147 -0.05 3.42 -7.25
C HIS A 147 -1.48 3.64 -6.72
N ALA A 148 -2.48 3.09 -7.40
CA ALA A 148 -3.88 3.20 -7.00
C ALA A 148 -4.11 2.65 -5.59
N VAL A 149 -3.72 1.40 -5.32
CA VAL A 149 -3.95 0.76 -4.01
C VAL A 149 -3.22 1.49 -2.88
N LEU A 150 -1.97 1.91 -3.09
CA LEU A 150 -1.22 2.66 -2.08
C LEU A 150 -1.81 4.05 -1.83
N SER A 151 -2.28 4.73 -2.88
CA SER A 151 -2.96 6.03 -2.75
C SER A 151 -4.28 5.91 -1.98
N LEU A 152 -5.06 4.87 -2.26
CA LEU A 152 -6.29 4.59 -1.51
C LEU A 152 -6.00 4.33 -0.03
N PHE A 153 -4.95 3.58 0.28
CA PHE A 153 -4.54 3.40 1.67
C PHE A 153 -4.09 4.71 2.32
N ASP A 154 -3.36 5.57 1.61
CA ASP A 154 -2.99 6.89 2.11
C ASP A 154 -4.20 7.78 2.40
N ALA A 155 -5.27 7.70 1.60
CA ALA A 155 -6.54 8.33 1.92
C ALA A 155 -7.19 7.75 3.18
N ILE A 156 -7.07 6.44 3.44
CA ILE A 156 -7.55 5.83 4.70
C ILE A 156 -6.80 6.38 5.92
N ARG A 157 -5.47 6.51 5.85
CA ARG A 157 -4.66 6.91 7.02
C ARG A 157 -4.50 8.41 7.22
N ALA A 158 -4.58 9.21 6.17
CA ALA A 158 -4.36 10.66 6.22
C ALA A 158 -5.58 11.51 5.84
N GLY A 159 -6.54 10.93 5.11
CA GLY A 159 -7.63 11.69 4.52
C GLY A 159 -8.76 12.05 5.51
N GLN A 160 -9.61 12.98 5.10
CA GLN A 160 -10.83 13.38 5.81
C GLN A 160 -11.92 12.30 5.73
N THR A 161 -13.03 12.46 6.45
CA THR A 161 -14.12 11.47 6.48
C THR A 161 -14.62 11.09 5.10
N ARG A 162 -14.83 12.07 4.21
CA ARG A 162 -15.28 11.84 2.83
C ARG A 162 -14.26 11.01 2.02
N GLU A 163 -12.99 11.37 2.11
CA GLU A 163 -11.88 10.68 1.41
C GLU A 163 -11.70 9.26 1.92
N ARG A 164 -11.75 9.05 3.24
CA ARG A 164 -11.64 7.71 3.85
C ARG A 164 -12.78 6.80 3.42
N ASN A 165 -14.00 7.31 3.33
CA ASN A 165 -15.16 6.51 2.94
C ASN A 165 -15.07 6.12 1.46
N ALA A 166 -14.78 7.08 0.57
CA ALA A 166 -14.57 6.81 -0.85
C ALA A 166 -13.41 5.81 -1.07
N ALA A 167 -12.31 5.96 -0.33
CA ALA A 167 -11.17 5.05 -0.44
C ALA A 167 -11.50 3.61 -0.02
N ARG A 168 -12.34 3.43 1.01
CA ARG A 168 -12.82 2.12 1.45
C ARG A 168 -13.66 1.44 0.36
N GLU A 169 -14.59 2.18 -0.23
CA GLU A 169 -15.44 1.66 -1.31
C GLU A 169 -14.60 1.25 -2.53
N LEU A 170 -13.64 2.07 -2.92
CA LEU A 170 -12.76 1.80 -4.06
C LEU A 170 -11.74 0.69 -3.80
N LEU A 171 -11.41 0.38 -2.55
CA LEU A 171 -10.55 -0.76 -2.19
C LEU A 171 -11.29 -2.09 -2.19
N GLU A 172 -12.61 -2.09 -2.01
CA GLU A 172 -13.42 -3.30 -1.88
C GLU A 172 -13.20 -4.33 -3.00
N PRO A 173 -13.18 -3.94 -4.30
CA PRO A 173 -13.00 -4.90 -5.39
C PRO A 173 -11.66 -5.66 -5.35
N TYR A 174 -10.60 -5.06 -4.81
CA TYR A 174 -9.29 -5.73 -4.71
C TYR A 174 -9.31 -6.93 -3.75
N PHE A 175 -10.18 -6.88 -2.73
CA PHE A 175 -10.34 -7.94 -1.74
C PHE A 175 -11.26 -9.07 -2.20
N GLN A 176 -11.98 -8.90 -3.31
CA GLN A 176 -12.82 -9.95 -3.86
C GLN A 176 -11.93 -11.02 -4.52
N THR A 177 -12.28 -12.28 -4.30
CA THR A 177 -11.68 -13.40 -5.02
C THR A 177 -12.45 -13.54 -6.32
N SER A 178 -11.79 -13.46 -7.47
CA SER A 178 -12.45 -13.88 -8.71
C SER A 178 -12.92 -15.33 -8.50
N PRO A 179 -14.16 -15.70 -8.88
CA PRO A 179 -14.56 -17.09 -8.88
C PRO A 179 -13.53 -17.86 -9.70
N SER A 180 -12.95 -18.90 -9.11
CA SER A 180 -12.16 -19.87 -9.88
C SER A 180 -13.06 -20.39 -11.01
N ALA A 181 -12.71 -20.04 -12.24
CA ALA A 181 -13.25 -20.68 -13.43
C ALA A 181 -12.79 -22.14 -13.50
#